data_AF-A0A1Q4YFC9-F1
#
_entry.id   AF-A0A1Q4YFC9-F1
#
_cell.length_a   1.000
_cell.length_b   1.000
_cell.length_c   1.000
_cell.angle_alpha   90.00
_cell.angle_beta   90.00
_cell.angle_gamma   90.00
#
_symmetry.space_group_name_H-M   'P 1'
#
loop_
_entity.id
_entity.type
_entity.pdbx_description
1 polymer ?
#
loop_
_entity_poly.entity_id
_entity_poly.type
_entity_poly.pdbx_seq_one_letter_code
_entity_poly.pdbx_strand_id
1 'polypeptide(L)'
;MSDGVVNRRTLLRAGAIGTAAALVPGGVALARGGDRPVLTHGVQSGDVTLDGGLVWTRADRPSRMLVQVSSDPSFRHARTVRGPLLTPETGGTGRVRLRGLPGGREVHYRVVAEDLDGRTRSEAAVGSFRTAPLGRDDVRFMWGGDVAGQGWGSNPDLGGMPIFGAMAARRPDFFINSGDTVYADGPLKESVTLPDGRVWRNVVIPEKLKVAETLDEYRGQFAYNLLDPQYRSFASRVPMIVQWDDHHVSQPTTL
;
A
#
# COMPACT_ATOMS: atom_id res chain seq x y z
N MET A 1 47.09 -6.77 -3.34
CA MET A 1 46.46 -7.81 -2.51
C MET A 1 45.01 -7.97 -2.99
N SER A 2 44.79 -9.08 -3.70
CA SER A 2 43.53 -9.73 -4.12
C SER A 2 42.24 -8.90 -4.30
N ASP A 3 41.87 -8.67 -5.56
CA ASP A 3 40.52 -8.36 -6.01
C ASP A 3 39.56 -9.55 -5.82
N GLY A 4 38.48 -9.35 -5.05
CA GLY A 4 37.44 -10.34 -4.83
C GLY A 4 36.37 -10.31 -5.94
N VAL A 5 36.63 -11.00 -7.06
CA VAL A 5 35.61 -11.24 -8.10
C VAL A 5 34.57 -12.21 -7.55
N VAL A 6 33.38 -11.72 -7.22
CA VAL A 6 32.24 -12.57 -6.84
C VAL A 6 31.64 -13.20 -8.10
N ASN A 7 31.87 -14.51 -8.25
CA ASN A 7 31.45 -15.32 -9.37
C ASN A 7 29.94 -15.63 -9.32
N ARG A 8 29.24 -15.51 -10.46
CA ARG A 8 27.79 -15.69 -10.66
C ARG A 8 27.26 -17.11 -10.36
N ARG A 9 28.15 -18.06 -10.00
CA ARG A 9 27.80 -19.46 -9.68
C ARG A 9 27.65 -19.79 -8.19
N THR A 10 27.96 -18.87 -7.28
CA THR A 10 27.91 -19.14 -5.83
C THR A 10 26.54 -18.86 -5.18
N LEU A 11 25.59 -18.24 -5.91
CA LEU A 11 24.26 -17.89 -5.38
C LEU A 11 23.19 -19.01 -5.52
N LEU A 12 23.54 -20.19 -6.05
CA LEU A 12 22.57 -21.27 -6.34
C LEU A 12 22.59 -22.47 -5.37
N ARG A 13 23.09 -22.33 -4.13
CA ARG A 13 23.23 -23.49 -3.22
C ARG A 13 22.80 -23.35 -1.75
N ALA A 14 21.93 -22.41 -1.42
CA ALA A 14 21.26 -22.40 -0.11
C ALA A 14 19.73 -22.53 -0.26
N GLY A 15 19.29 -23.62 -0.89
CA GLY A 15 17.89 -24.02 -0.96
C GLY A 15 17.71 -25.37 -0.27
N ALA A 16 17.00 -25.35 0.87
CA ALA A 16 16.19 -26.42 1.48
C ALA A 16 16.29 -26.41 3.01
N ILE A 17 15.43 -25.64 3.68
CA ILE A 17 14.95 -25.99 5.02
C ILE A 17 13.41 -25.88 4.95
N GLY A 18 12.75 -26.99 5.28
CA GLY A 18 11.34 -27.26 5.02
C GLY A 18 10.37 -26.35 5.75
N THR A 19 9.25 -26.05 5.08
CA THR A 19 8.09 -25.40 5.69
C THR A 19 7.11 -26.47 6.15
N ALA A 20 7.00 -26.64 7.46
CA ALA A 20 5.80 -27.22 8.06
C ALA A 20 4.67 -26.20 7.91
N ALA A 21 3.66 -26.50 7.09
CA ALA A 21 2.48 -25.67 6.95
C ALA A 21 1.58 -25.86 8.16
N ALA A 22 1.58 -24.89 9.08
CA ALA A 22 0.50 -24.75 10.05
C ALA A 22 -0.72 -24.15 9.34
N LEU A 23 -1.82 -24.90 9.29
CA LEU A 23 -3.11 -24.42 8.81
C LEU A 23 -3.67 -23.42 9.83
N VAL A 24 -3.56 -22.12 9.54
CA VAL A 24 -4.30 -21.06 10.25
C VAL A 24 -5.57 -20.78 9.45
N PRO A 25 -6.78 -21.00 10.01
CA PRO A 25 -8.01 -20.57 9.35
C PRO A 25 -8.09 -19.04 9.39
N GLY A 26 -8.30 -18.40 8.24
CA GLY A 26 -8.51 -16.94 8.15
C GLY A 26 -7.41 -16.15 7.43
N GLY A 27 -6.31 -16.79 7.02
CA GLY A 27 -5.34 -16.16 6.13
C GLY A 27 -5.95 -15.97 4.73
N VAL A 28 -5.92 -14.75 4.21
CA VAL A 28 -6.16 -14.51 2.77
C VAL A 28 -5.17 -15.39 2.01
N ALA A 29 -5.68 -16.42 1.34
CA ALA A 29 -4.86 -17.26 0.49
C ALA A 29 -4.32 -16.38 -0.64
N LEU A 30 -3.09 -15.89 -0.48
CA LEU A 30 -2.30 -15.39 -1.60
C LEU A 30 -2.21 -16.56 -2.57
N ALA A 31 -2.93 -16.49 -3.68
CA ALA A 31 -2.86 -17.49 -4.73
C ALA A 31 -1.42 -17.62 -5.21
N ARG A 32 -0.66 -18.56 -4.65
CA ARG A 32 0.62 -19.02 -5.19
C ARG A 32 0.28 -19.90 -6.40
N GLY A 33 -0.04 -19.25 -7.53
CA GLY A 33 -0.58 -19.95 -8.69
C GLY A 33 -0.33 -19.27 -10.03
N GLY A 34 0.83 -18.63 -10.22
CA GLY A 34 1.22 -18.13 -11.53
C GLY A 34 2.70 -17.73 -11.64
N ASP A 35 3.27 -17.89 -12.83
CA ASP A 35 4.65 -17.50 -13.20
C ASP A 35 4.86 -15.97 -13.25
N ARG A 36 3.85 -15.16 -12.89
CA ARG A 36 3.92 -13.69 -12.93
C ARG A 36 3.95 -13.06 -11.53
N PRO A 37 4.65 -11.92 -11.35
CA PRO A 37 4.54 -11.11 -10.14
C PRO A 37 3.09 -10.67 -9.85
N VAL A 38 2.79 -10.39 -8.58
CA VAL A 38 1.49 -9.91 -8.12
C VAL A 38 1.66 -8.62 -7.32
N LEU A 39 0.91 -7.58 -7.67
CA LEU A 39 0.81 -6.36 -6.87
C LEU A 39 -0.17 -6.59 -5.71
N THR A 40 0.37 -6.85 -4.52
CA THR A 40 -0.38 -7.37 -3.37
C THR A 40 -1.24 -6.33 -2.66
N HIS A 41 -0.82 -5.06 -2.71
CA HIS A 41 -1.42 -3.96 -1.94
C HIS A 41 -1.99 -2.85 -2.83
N GLY A 42 -2.20 -3.16 -4.12
CA GLY A 42 -2.67 -2.19 -5.10
C GLY A 42 -1.68 -1.05 -5.34
N VAL A 43 -2.20 0.15 -5.54
CA VAL A 43 -1.41 1.34 -5.81
C VAL A 43 -1.91 2.51 -4.97
N GLN A 44 -1.01 3.44 -4.70
CA GLN A 44 -1.33 4.68 -4.00
C GLN A 44 -0.67 5.86 -4.69
N SER A 45 -1.25 7.04 -4.50
CA SER A 45 -0.61 8.31 -4.85
C SER A 45 -0.47 9.24 -3.64
N GLY A 46 0.50 10.14 -3.70
CA GLY A 46 0.75 11.13 -2.65
C GLY A 46 1.66 12.25 -3.15
N ASP A 47 1.94 13.25 -2.31
CA ASP A 47 2.79 14.41 -2.62
C ASP A 47 2.47 15.05 -3.99
N VAL A 48 1.18 15.15 -4.31
CA VAL A 48 0.73 15.70 -5.59
C VAL A 48 1.01 17.20 -5.64
N THR A 49 1.61 17.64 -6.74
CA THR A 49 1.98 19.05 -7.00
C THR A 49 1.30 19.55 -8.26
N LEU A 50 1.65 20.78 -8.66
CA LEU A 50 1.20 21.42 -9.89
C LEU A 50 1.55 20.61 -11.15
N ASP A 51 2.62 19.81 -11.12
CA ASP A 51 3.21 19.16 -12.29
C ASP A 51 3.46 17.66 -12.13
N GLY A 52 2.95 17.05 -11.06
CA GLY A 52 3.42 15.71 -10.68
C GLY A 52 2.76 15.12 -9.44
N GLY A 53 3.24 13.93 -9.09
CA GLY A 53 2.82 13.19 -7.90
C GLY A 53 3.70 11.96 -7.70
N LEU A 54 3.72 11.44 -6.48
CA LEU A 54 4.31 10.14 -6.19
C LEU A 54 3.30 9.03 -6.48
N VAL A 55 3.78 7.93 -7.03
CA VAL A 55 3.04 6.67 -7.15
C VAL A 55 3.80 5.59 -6.39
N TRP A 56 3.08 4.81 -5.59
CA TRP A 56 3.61 3.72 -4.77
C TRP A 56 2.91 2.40 -5.09
N THR A 57 3.62 1.27 -4.94
CA THR A 57 3.04 -0.07 -4.95
C THR A 57 3.89 -1.05 -4.13
N ARG A 58 3.38 -2.28 -3.95
CA ARG A 58 4.11 -3.42 -3.37
C ARG A 58 3.86 -4.70 -4.17
N ALA A 59 4.92 -5.43 -4.49
CA ALA A 59 4.86 -6.74 -5.15
C ALA A 59 5.18 -7.90 -4.18
N ASP A 60 4.73 -9.10 -4.54
CA ASP A 60 4.99 -10.35 -3.81
C ASP A 60 6.43 -10.88 -3.99
N ARG A 61 7.12 -10.46 -5.06
CA ARG A 61 8.44 -10.97 -5.44
C ARG A 61 9.32 -9.91 -6.11
N PRO A 62 10.64 -10.16 -6.23
CA PRO A 62 11.54 -9.26 -6.93
C PRO A 62 11.04 -8.93 -8.34
N SER A 63 10.89 -7.64 -8.64
CA SER A 63 10.33 -7.19 -9.92
C SER A 63 10.70 -5.74 -10.22
N ARG A 64 10.59 -5.33 -11.49
CA ARG A 64 10.71 -3.95 -11.94
C ARG A 64 9.36 -3.26 -11.89
N MET A 65 9.26 -2.15 -11.17
CA MET A 65 8.07 -1.28 -11.25
C MET A 65 8.05 -0.52 -12.58
N LEU A 66 6.95 -0.62 -13.32
CA LEU A 66 6.66 0.18 -14.51
C LEU A 66 5.38 0.98 -14.27
N VAL A 67 5.42 2.29 -14.47
CA VAL A 67 4.26 3.17 -14.30
C VAL A 67 3.88 3.75 -15.65
N GLN A 68 2.68 3.47 -16.13
CA GLN A 68 2.13 4.13 -17.31
C GLN A 68 1.22 5.26 -16.86
N VAL A 69 1.41 6.45 -17.43
CA VAL A 69 0.66 7.66 -17.09
C VAL A 69 -0.03 8.22 -18.34
N SER A 70 -1.28 8.64 -18.20
CA SER A 70 -2.11 9.17 -19.28
C SER A 70 -3.11 10.20 -18.77
N SER A 71 -3.53 11.11 -19.65
CA SER A 71 -4.73 11.95 -19.43
C SER A 71 -6.02 11.26 -19.85
N ASP A 72 -5.94 10.06 -20.43
CA ASP A 72 -7.06 9.25 -20.90
C ASP A 72 -7.13 7.94 -20.10
N PRO A 73 -8.27 7.60 -19.47
CA PRO A 73 -8.43 6.38 -18.66
C PRO A 73 -8.31 5.07 -19.47
N SER A 74 -8.40 5.13 -20.80
CA SER A 74 -8.11 3.99 -21.69
C SER A 74 -6.61 3.71 -21.85
N PHE A 75 -5.74 4.60 -21.36
CA PHE A 75 -4.29 4.56 -21.52
C PHE A 75 -3.82 4.62 -22.97
N ARG A 76 -4.66 5.13 -23.88
CA ARG A 76 -4.24 5.47 -25.24
C ARG A 76 -3.20 6.58 -25.18
N HIS A 77 -2.04 6.38 -25.81
CA HIS A 77 -0.87 7.27 -25.77
C HIS A 77 -0.23 7.44 -24.38
N ALA A 78 -0.38 6.45 -23.50
CA ALA A 78 0.27 6.49 -22.19
C ALA A 78 1.81 6.55 -22.30
N ARG A 79 2.43 7.41 -21.50
CA ARG A 79 3.89 7.43 -21.31
C ARG A 79 4.27 6.44 -20.25
N THR A 80 5.27 5.60 -20.51
CA THR A 80 5.84 4.69 -19.50
C THR A 80 7.01 5.36 -18.78
N VAL A 81 6.96 5.35 -17.45
CA VAL A 81 8.04 5.74 -16.54
C VAL A 81 8.57 4.47 -15.88
N ARG A 82 9.87 4.23 -16.03
CA ARG A 82 10.55 3.09 -15.41
C ARG A 82 10.89 3.42 -13.96
N GLY A 83 10.40 2.60 -13.04
CA GLY A 83 10.60 2.75 -11.60
C GLY A 83 11.70 1.87 -11.00
N PRO A 84 11.81 1.87 -9.65
CA PRO A 84 12.82 1.11 -8.94
C PRO A 84 12.60 -0.41 -9.07
N LEU A 85 13.57 -1.16 -8.55
CA LEU A 85 13.35 -2.58 -8.26
C LEU A 85 12.53 -2.68 -6.97
N LEU A 86 11.50 -3.53 -7.02
CA LEU A 86 10.77 -4.02 -5.86
C LEU A 86 11.57 -5.21 -5.36
N THR A 87 12.12 -5.16 -4.14
CA THR A 87 13.07 -6.17 -3.64
C THR A 87 12.75 -6.58 -2.21
N PRO A 88 13.27 -7.70 -1.70
CA PRO A 88 13.08 -8.08 -0.30
C PRO A 88 13.57 -7.01 0.68
N GLU A 89 14.69 -6.33 0.36
CA GLU A 89 15.27 -5.28 1.20
C GLU A 89 14.33 -4.07 1.33
N THR A 90 13.52 -3.78 0.31
CA THR A 90 12.50 -2.73 0.31
C THR A 90 11.13 -3.23 0.79
N GLY A 91 11.02 -4.47 1.26
CA GLY A 91 9.76 -5.11 1.61
C GLY A 91 8.84 -5.37 0.41
N GLY A 92 9.41 -5.40 -0.80
CA GLY A 92 8.69 -5.48 -2.06
C GLY A 92 8.06 -4.16 -2.50
N THR A 93 8.38 -3.04 -1.84
CA THR A 93 7.77 -1.74 -2.09
C THR A 93 8.60 -0.89 -3.07
N GLY A 94 7.93 0.02 -3.78
CA GLY A 94 8.60 0.97 -4.65
C GLY A 94 7.78 2.21 -4.85
N ARG A 95 8.47 3.34 -5.06
CA ARG A 95 7.85 4.62 -5.39
C ARG A 95 8.51 5.28 -6.57
N VAL A 96 7.72 5.97 -7.39
CA VAL A 96 8.16 6.77 -8.53
C VAL A 96 7.55 8.16 -8.45
N ARG A 97 8.37 9.18 -8.71
CA ARG A 97 7.88 10.55 -8.91
C ARG A 97 7.52 10.75 -10.38
N LEU A 98 6.25 10.99 -10.66
CA LEU A 98 5.78 11.48 -11.95
C LEU A 98 6.00 13.00 -12.02
N ARG A 99 6.47 13.48 -13.17
CA ARG A 99 6.80 14.89 -13.45
C ARG A 99 6.35 15.30 -14.84
N GLY A 100 6.21 16.60 -15.06
CA GLY A 100 5.82 17.18 -16.35
C GLY A 100 4.37 16.85 -16.72
N LEU A 101 3.49 16.73 -15.72
CA LEU A 101 2.06 16.56 -15.89
C LEU A 101 1.39 17.94 -15.98
N PRO A 102 0.27 18.08 -16.71
CA PRO A 102 -0.47 19.33 -16.75
C PRO A 102 -1.11 19.63 -15.38
N GLY A 103 -1.05 20.88 -14.92
CA GLY A 103 -1.67 21.32 -13.67
C GLY A 103 -3.20 21.42 -13.73
N GLY A 104 -3.86 21.19 -12.60
CA GLY A 104 -5.32 21.20 -12.49
C GLY A 104 -6.02 20.19 -13.40
N ARG A 105 -5.42 19.03 -13.65
CA ARG A 105 -5.96 17.99 -14.52
C ARG A 105 -6.01 16.65 -13.82
N GLU A 106 -7.04 15.87 -14.14
CA GLU A 106 -7.08 14.46 -13.78
C GLU A 106 -6.01 13.70 -14.57
N VAL A 107 -5.30 12.84 -13.85
CA VAL A 107 -4.22 12.00 -14.35
C VAL A 107 -4.57 10.57 -14.00
N HIS A 108 -4.56 9.69 -15.00
CA HIS A 108 -4.70 8.27 -14.82
C HIS A 108 -3.33 7.61 -14.86
N TYR A 109 -3.09 6.68 -13.95
CA TYR A 109 -1.87 5.88 -13.96
C TYR A 109 -2.20 4.41 -13.77
N ARG A 110 -1.35 3.53 -14.30
CA ARG A 110 -1.39 2.11 -13.98
C ARG A 110 0.01 1.59 -13.74
N VAL A 111 0.13 0.71 -12.76
CA VAL A 111 1.40 0.11 -12.37
C VAL A 111 1.39 -1.36 -12.74
N VAL A 112 2.51 -1.82 -13.28
CA VAL A 112 2.79 -3.22 -13.57
C VAL A 112 4.12 -3.58 -12.94
N ALA A 113 4.17 -4.73 -12.28
CA ALA A 113 5.43 -5.37 -11.89
C ALA A 113 5.87 -6.30 -13.01
N GLU A 114 7.03 -6.01 -13.60
CA GLU A 114 7.68 -6.85 -14.61
C GLU A 114 8.72 -7.73 -13.94
N ASP A 115 8.75 -9.01 -14.27
CA ASP A 115 9.77 -9.93 -13.75
C ASP A 115 11.19 -9.48 -14.17
N LEU A 116 12.21 -9.84 -13.40
CA LEU A 116 13.58 -9.38 -13.62
C LEU A 116 14.21 -9.92 -14.91
N ASP A 117 13.68 -11.03 -15.43
CA ASP A 117 14.05 -11.58 -16.73
C ASP A 117 13.25 -10.97 -17.91
N GLY A 118 12.26 -10.13 -17.60
CA GLY A 118 11.39 -9.43 -18.56
C GLY A 118 10.31 -10.29 -19.22
N ARG A 119 10.12 -11.55 -18.82
CA ARG A 119 9.22 -12.49 -19.53
C ARG A 119 7.78 -12.36 -19.11
N THR A 120 7.52 -12.10 -17.84
CA THR A 120 6.16 -12.02 -17.30
C THR A 120 5.89 -10.68 -16.63
N ARG A 121 4.61 -10.32 -16.57
CA ARG A 121 4.13 -9.07 -16.00
C ARG A 121 2.89 -9.35 -15.13
N SER A 122 2.77 -8.60 -14.05
CA SER A 122 1.58 -8.63 -13.20
C SER A 122 0.35 -8.14 -13.96
N GLU A 123 -0.83 -8.38 -13.40
CA GLU A 123 -1.98 -7.56 -13.72
C GLU A 123 -1.69 -6.09 -13.40
N ALA A 124 -2.26 -5.19 -14.20
CA ALA A 124 -2.09 -3.76 -13.99
C ALA A 124 -2.99 -3.26 -12.87
N ALA A 125 -2.41 -2.63 -11.85
CA ALA A 125 -3.16 -1.92 -10.83
C ALA A 125 -3.36 -0.46 -11.28
N VAL A 126 -4.62 -0.02 -11.38
CA VAL A 126 -4.99 1.30 -11.89
C VAL A 126 -5.28 2.26 -10.73
N GLY A 127 -4.86 3.50 -10.90
CA GLY A 127 -5.23 4.60 -10.02
C GLY A 127 -5.37 5.91 -10.78
N SER A 128 -5.79 6.95 -10.08
CA SER A 128 -5.84 8.32 -10.59
C SER A 128 -5.58 9.33 -9.48
N PHE A 129 -5.23 10.55 -9.90
CA PHE A 129 -5.19 11.72 -9.03
C PHE A 129 -5.40 12.99 -9.86
N ARG A 130 -5.72 14.10 -9.22
CA ARG A 130 -5.77 15.42 -9.86
C ARG A 130 -4.56 16.25 -9.43
N THR A 131 -3.78 16.75 -10.38
CA THR A 131 -2.67 17.69 -10.09
C THR A 131 -3.20 18.99 -9.49
N ALA A 132 -2.40 19.65 -8.66
CA ALA A 132 -2.80 20.90 -8.03
C ALA A 132 -3.18 21.96 -9.08
N PRO A 133 -4.20 22.80 -8.82
CA PRO A 133 -4.66 23.81 -9.77
C PRO A 133 -3.62 24.92 -9.96
N LEU A 134 -3.55 25.48 -11.17
CA LEU A 134 -2.65 26.59 -11.50
C LEU A 134 -3.21 27.97 -11.09
N GLY A 135 -4.51 28.04 -10.81
CA GLY A 135 -5.23 29.27 -10.49
C GLY A 135 -6.06 29.14 -9.21
N ARG A 136 -7.09 29.98 -9.11
CA ARG A 136 -8.02 30.04 -7.96
C ARG A 136 -9.18 29.04 -8.10
N ASP A 137 -8.86 27.80 -8.43
CA ASP A 137 -9.88 26.75 -8.48
C ASP A 137 -10.22 26.29 -7.05
N ASP A 138 -11.47 25.87 -6.85
CA ASP A 138 -11.89 25.23 -5.60
C ASP A 138 -11.12 23.94 -5.35
N VAL A 139 -10.81 23.69 -4.08
CA VAL A 139 -10.15 22.48 -3.62
C VAL A 139 -11.02 21.81 -2.56
N ARG A 140 -11.27 20.51 -2.73
CA ARG A 140 -11.95 19.66 -1.76
C ARG A 140 -10.93 18.72 -1.15
N PHE A 141 -10.75 18.78 0.16
CA PHE A 141 -9.93 17.82 0.87
C PHE A 141 -10.70 17.20 2.01
N MET A 142 -10.23 16.04 2.45
CA MET A 142 -10.66 15.38 3.68
C MET A 142 -9.50 15.38 4.67
N TRP A 143 -9.82 15.32 5.95
CA TRP A 143 -8.85 15.24 7.04
C TRP A 143 -9.31 14.20 8.06
N GLY A 144 -8.37 13.43 8.58
CA GLY A 144 -8.61 12.42 9.60
C GLY A 144 -7.31 11.80 10.10
N GLY A 145 -7.42 10.76 10.92
CA GLY A 145 -6.30 10.02 11.53
C GLY A 145 -6.81 8.70 12.10
N ASP A 146 -6.01 8.08 12.97
CA ASP A 146 -6.47 7.01 13.86
C ASP A 146 -7.00 5.76 13.11
N VAL A 147 -6.35 5.42 12.00
CA VAL A 147 -6.77 4.32 11.13
C VAL A 147 -6.52 2.98 11.82
N ALA A 148 -7.59 2.21 11.98
CA ALA A 148 -7.60 0.95 12.72
C ALA A 148 -7.21 1.07 14.20
N GLY A 149 -7.38 2.26 14.78
CA GLY A 149 -7.13 2.53 16.20
C GLY A 149 -8.11 1.88 17.15
N GLN A 150 -7.67 1.74 18.39
CA GLN A 150 -8.52 1.36 19.53
C GLN A 150 -9.32 0.05 19.33
N GLY A 151 -8.86 -0.84 18.44
CA GLY A 151 -9.50 -2.13 18.17
C GLY A 151 -10.42 -2.20 16.95
N TRP A 152 -10.47 -1.16 16.11
CA TRP A 152 -11.44 -1.04 14.99
C TRP A 152 -10.81 -1.18 13.61
N GLY A 153 -10.31 -2.36 13.28
CA GLY A 153 -9.74 -2.71 11.98
C GLY A 153 -10.75 -3.03 10.88
N SER A 154 -10.29 -3.66 9.79
CA SER A 154 -11.15 -4.08 8.67
C SER A 154 -12.19 -5.11 9.12
N ASN A 155 -13.47 -4.84 8.85
CA ASN A 155 -14.56 -5.75 9.17
C ASN A 155 -15.23 -6.27 7.89
N PRO A 156 -15.02 -7.54 7.50
CA PRO A 156 -15.53 -8.09 6.25
C PRO A 156 -17.07 -8.16 6.23
N ASP A 157 -17.73 -8.27 7.39
CA ASP A 157 -19.20 -8.28 7.48
C ASP A 157 -19.82 -6.94 7.07
N LEU A 158 -19.02 -5.86 7.10
CA LEU A 158 -19.39 -4.51 6.65
C LEU A 158 -18.75 -4.13 5.30
N GLY A 159 -18.13 -5.09 4.63
CA GLY A 159 -17.41 -4.87 3.37
C GLY A 159 -16.06 -4.16 3.55
N GLY A 160 -15.45 -4.24 4.74
CA GLY A 160 -14.13 -3.70 5.06
C GLY A 160 -14.19 -2.49 6.01
N MET A 161 -13.51 -1.40 5.64
CA MET A 161 -13.50 -0.13 6.37
C MET A 161 -14.43 0.88 5.66
N PRO A 162 -15.74 0.91 5.99
CA PRO A 162 -16.76 1.63 5.20
C PRO A 162 -16.54 3.14 5.11
N ILE A 163 -15.86 3.74 6.10
CA ILE A 163 -15.54 5.17 6.10
C ILE A 163 -14.72 5.58 4.87
N PHE A 164 -13.80 4.73 4.38
CA PHE A 164 -13.00 5.04 3.20
C PHE A 164 -13.83 5.04 1.91
N GLY A 165 -14.84 4.16 1.82
CA GLY A 165 -15.82 4.20 0.74
C GLY A 165 -16.67 5.48 0.79
N ALA A 166 -17.14 5.86 1.97
CA ALA A 166 -17.90 7.09 2.17
C ALA A 166 -17.09 8.35 1.84
N MET A 167 -15.81 8.40 2.23
CA MET A 167 -14.90 9.48 1.88
C MET A 167 -14.61 9.53 0.38
N ALA A 168 -14.33 8.39 -0.26
CA ALA A 168 -14.11 8.31 -1.71
C ALA A 168 -15.29 8.85 -2.51
N ALA A 169 -16.53 8.57 -2.08
CA ALA A 169 -17.75 9.03 -2.74
C ALA A 169 -17.88 10.56 -2.77
N ARG A 170 -17.18 11.28 -1.89
CA ARG A 170 -17.12 12.75 -1.90
C ARG A 170 -16.14 13.30 -2.93
N ARG A 171 -15.37 12.46 -3.63
CA ARG A 171 -14.37 12.84 -4.65
C ARG A 171 -13.45 13.97 -4.15
N PRO A 172 -12.74 13.81 -3.03
CA PRO A 172 -11.75 14.79 -2.60
C PRO A 172 -10.54 14.80 -3.55
N ASP A 173 -9.93 15.97 -3.72
CA ASP A 173 -8.68 16.17 -4.45
C ASP A 173 -7.49 15.53 -3.71
N PHE A 174 -7.52 15.51 -2.38
CA PHE A 174 -6.56 14.81 -1.53
C PHE A 174 -7.12 14.55 -0.12
N PHE A 175 -6.41 13.72 0.63
CA PHE A 175 -6.67 13.41 2.03
C PHE A 175 -5.45 13.74 2.88
N ILE A 176 -5.66 14.47 3.97
CA ILE A 176 -4.67 14.67 5.02
C ILE A 176 -4.91 13.59 6.07
N ASN A 177 -3.96 12.66 6.18
CA ASN A 177 -3.89 11.78 7.33
C ASN A 177 -2.96 12.42 8.38
N SER A 178 -3.52 12.73 9.54
CA SER A 178 -2.92 13.57 10.57
C SER A 178 -2.20 12.79 11.67
N GLY A 179 -1.90 11.52 11.43
CA GLY A 179 -1.39 10.66 12.47
C GLY A 179 -2.09 9.32 12.46
N ASP A 180 -1.45 8.38 13.14
CA ASP A 180 -1.93 7.02 13.35
C ASP A 180 -2.49 6.35 12.10
N THR A 181 -1.70 6.36 11.02
CA THR A 181 -1.98 5.45 9.90
C THR A 181 -1.87 3.99 10.33
N VAL A 182 -1.27 3.73 11.49
CA VAL A 182 -1.05 2.42 12.03
C VAL A 182 -0.99 2.50 13.55
N TYR A 183 -1.44 1.43 14.21
CA TYR A 183 -1.24 1.16 15.63
C TYR A 183 -0.28 -0.01 15.77
N ALA A 184 1.02 0.31 15.87
CA ALA A 184 2.10 -0.67 15.95
C ALA A 184 2.42 -1.10 17.40
N ASP A 185 1.85 -0.41 18.37
CA ASP A 185 2.15 -0.50 19.81
C ASP A 185 1.04 -1.18 20.63
N GLY A 186 0.06 -1.80 19.96
CA GLY A 186 -1.00 -2.54 20.62
C GLY A 186 -1.58 -3.67 19.74
N PRO A 187 -1.99 -4.80 20.35
CA PRO A 187 -2.61 -5.89 19.62
C PRO A 187 -4.04 -5.54 19.18
N LEU A 188 -4.42 -5.94 17.97
CA LEU A 188 -5.79 -5.88 17.47
C LEU A 188 -6.55 -7.13 17.91
N LYS A 189 -7.67 -6.93 18.61
CA LYS A 189 -8.57 -8.03 18.98
C LYS A 189 -9.35 -8.51 17.76
N GLU A 190 -9.47 -9.82 17.58
CA GLU A 190 -10.28 -10.41 16.50
C GLU A 190 -11.75 -10.02 16.60
N SER A 191 -12.29 -9.89 17.82
CA SER A 191 -13.68 -9.47 18.01
C SER A 191 -13.85 -8.48 19.16
N VAL A 192 -14.80 -7.56 18.99
CA VAL A 192 -15.22 -6.59 20.00
C VAL A 192 -16.75 -6.57 20.05
N THR A 193 -17.32 -6.78 21.24
CA THR A 193 -18.78 -6.67 21.44
C THR A 193 -19.15 -5.21 21.65
N LEU A 194 -20.07 -4.71 20.82
CA LEU A 194 -20.61 -3.35 20.89
C LEU A 194 -21.62 -3.21 22.05
N PRO A 195 -21.89 -1.99 22.54
CA PRO A 195 -22.85 -1.77 23.62
C PRO A 195 -24.26 -2.31 23.35
N ASP A 196 -24.64 -2.46 22.08
CA ASP A 196 -25.94 -2.98 21.65
C ASP A 196 -25.94 -4.50 21.38
N GLY A 197 -24.86 -5.20 21.74
CA GLY A 197 -24.72 -6.65 21.60
C GLY A 197 -24.28 -7.12 20.20
N ARG A 198 -24.16 -6.23 19.21
CA ARG A 198 -23.53 -6.58 17.93
C ARG A 198 -22.05 -6.89 18.14
N VAL A 199 -21.46 -7.68 17.25
CA VAL A 199 -20.03 -8.02 17.30
C VAL A 199 -19.31 -7.41 16.10
N TRP A 200 -18.29 -6.61 16.37
CA TRP A 200 -17.31 -6.21 15.37
C TRP A 200 -16.29 -7.32 15.20
N ARG A 201 -16.07 -7.79 13.97
CA ARG A 201 -15.11 -8.85 13.64
C ARG A 201 -14.01 -8.27 12.77
N ASN A 202 -12.81 -8.19 13.33
CA ASN A 202 -11.63 -7.73 12.64
C ASN A 202 -10.99 -8.86 11.83
N VAL A 203 -10.49 -8.52 10.64
CA VAL A 203 -9.41 -9.32 10.05
C VAL A 203 -8.18 -9.18 10.94
N VAL A 204 -7.52 -10.28 11.28
CA VAL A 204 -6.26 -10.28 12.03
C VAL A 204 -5.16 -10.97 11.22
N ILE A 205 -3.97 -10.38 11.27
CA ILE A 205 -2.73 -10.94 10.69
C ILE A 205 -1.70 -11.09 11.81
N PRO A 206 -0.66 -11.94 11.65
CA PRO A 206 0.34 -12.15 12.70
C PRO A 206 0.92 -10.85 13.27
N GLU A 207 1.20 -9.88 12.40
CA GLU A 207 1.78 -8.59 12.77
C GLU A 207 0.83 -7.69 13.57
N LYS A 208 -0.48 -8.01 13.61
CA LYS A 208 -1.49 -7.32 14.42
C LYS A 208 -1.78 -8.02 15.76
N LEU A 209 -1.18 -9.17 16.05
CA LEU A 209 -1.44 -9.94 17.28
C LEU A 209 -0.61 -9.48 18.49
N LYS A 210 0.43 -8.67 18.25
CA LYS A 210 1.29 -8.12 19.30
C LYS A 210 1.87 -6.77 18.88
N VAL A 211 2.59 -6.13 19.79
CA VAL A 211 3.43 -4.96 19.52
C VAL A 211 4.50 -5.30 18.48
N ALA A 212 4.77 -4.37 17.56
CA ALA A 212 5.83 -4.50 16.57
C ALA A 212 7.20 -4.15 17.18
N GLU A 213 8.15 -5.05 17.02
CA GLU A 213 9.51 -4.95 17.57
C GLU A 213 10.58 -5.06 16.46
N THR A 214 10.19 -5.58 15.29
CA THR A 214 11.05 -5.78 14.13
C THR A 214 10.56 -5.00 12.92
N LEU A 215 11.46 -4.68 11.98
CA LEU A 215 11.11 -3.96 10.75
C LEU A 215 10.02 -4.67 9.94
N ASP A 216 10.01 -6.01 9.91
CA ASP A 216 9.00 -6.76 9.17
C ASP A 216 7.63 -6.72 9.86
N GLU A 217 7.60 -6.70 11.20
CA GLU A 217 6.35 -6.45 11.95
C GLU A 217 5.81 -5.04 11.67
N TYR A 218 6.67 -4.01 11.70
CA TYR A 218 6.26 -2.65 11.30
C TYR A 218 5.73 -2.60 9.87
N ARG A 219 6.37 -3.28 8.91
CA ARG A 219 5.88 -3.36 7.53
C ARG A 219 4.52 -4.03 7.44
N GLY A 220 4.29 -5.11 8.18
CA GLY A 220 2.99 -5.79 8.24
C GLY A 220 1.90 -4.90 8.84
N GLN A 221 2.26 -4.13 9.87
CA GLN A 221 1.39 -3.16 10.51
C GLN A 221 0.88 -2.09 9.52
N PHE A 222 1.77 -1.49 8.71
CA PHE A 222 1.37 -0.55 7.64
C PHE A 222 0.60 -1.25 6.50
N ALA A 223 1.01 -2.46 6.14
CA ALA A 223 0.41 -3.22 5.06
C ALA A 223 -1.04 -3.65 5.34
N TYR A 224 -1.39 -3.84 6.62
CA TYR A 224 -2.71 -4.27 7.06
C TYR A 224 -3.86 -3.45 6.45
N ASN A 225 -3.77 -2.12 6.49
CA ASN A 225 -4.84 -1.26 5.96
C ASN A 225 -5.03 -1.47 4.45
N LEU A 226 -3.96 -1.79 3.72
CA LEU A 226 -4.01 -2.03 2.28
C LEU A 226 -4.52 -3.43 1.90
N LEU A 227 -4.77 -4.31 2.88
CA LEU A 227 -5.54 -5.54 2.69
C LEU A 227 -7.04 -5.24 2.58
N ASP A 228 -7.49 -4.12 3.17
CA ASP A 228 -8.88 -3.71 3.14
C ASP A 228 -9.30 -3.20 1.74
N PRO A 229 -10.40 -3.72 1.15
CA PRO A 229 -10.81 -3.34 -0.18
C PRO A 229 -11.25 -1.87 -0.29
N GLN A 230 -11.88 -1.30 0.75
CA GLN A 230 -12.33 0.10 0.75
C GLN A 230 -11.13 1.04 0.87
N TYR A 231 -10.20 0.75 1.78
CA TYR A 231 -8.98 1.52 1.95
C TYR A 231 -8.12 1.49 0.67
N ARG A 232 -7.91 0.31 0.09
CA ARG A 232 -7.14 0.15 -1.15
C ARG A 232 -7.81 0.87 -2.33
N SER A 233 -9.14 0.82 -2.43
CA SER A 233 -9.88 1.57 -3.46
C SER A 233 -9.73 3.08 -3.26
N PHE A 234 -9.88 3.57 -2.03
CA PHE A 234 -9.69 4.98 -1.69
C PHE A 234 -8.28 5.45 -2.05
N ALA A 235 -7.24 4.74 -1.59
CA ALA A 235 -5.86 5.15 -1.81
C ALA A 235 -5.43 5.11 -3.29
N SER A 236 -6.10 4.31 -4.13
CA SER A 236 -5.86 4.30 -5.58
C SER A 236 -6.37 5.55 -6.30
N ARG A 237 -7.27 6.33 -5.68
CA ARG A 237 -7.96 7.48 -6.31
C ARG A 237 -7.76 8.81 -5.58
N VAL A 238 -7.45 8.75 -4.29
CA VAL A 238 -7.31 9.92 -3.42
C VAL A 238 -5.86 10.02 -2.97
N PRO A 239 -5.11 11.04 -3.43
CA PRO A 239 -3.77 11.31 -2.94
C PRO A 239 -3.74 11.48 -1.43
N MET A 240 -2.80 10.83 -0.76
CA MET A 240 -2.61 10.97 0.67
C MET A 240 -1.42 11.87 0.97
N ILE A 241 -1.64 12.84 1.87
CA ILE A 241 -0.59 13.59 2.57
C ILE A 241 -0.60 13.06 3.99
N VAL A 242 0.49 12.39 4.38
CA VAL A 242 0.55 11.64 5.63
C VAL A 242 1.52 12.30 6.59
N GLN A 243 1.05 12.60 7.79
CA GLN A 243 1.86 12.92 8.95
C GLN A 243 1.91 11.70 9.87
N TRP A 244 3.09 11.45 10.44
CA TRP A 244 3.22 10.49 11.54
C TRP A 244 2.71 11.06 12.87
N ASP A 245 2.43 10.16 13.80
CA ASP A 245 2.12 10.41 15.21
C ASP A 245 2.61 9.20 16.05
N ASP A 246 2.41 9.23 17.36
CA ASP A 246 3.03 8.31 18.33
C ASP A 246 2.80 6.81 18.05
N HIS A 247 1.60 6.39 17.67
CA HIS A 247 1.26 4.98 17.43
C HIS A 247 1.98 4.35 16.22
N HIS A 248 2.71 5.16 15.43
CA HIS A 248 3.64 4.66 14.41
C HIS A 248 4.91 4.02 14.99
N VAL A 249 5.23 4.29 16.25
CA VAL A 249 6.40 3.75 16.96
C VAL A 249 5.99 3.21 18.32
N SER A 250 5.55 4.10 19.21
CA SER A 250 5.09 3.78 20.56
C SER A 250 4.53 5.03 21.22
N GLN A 251 3.39 4.91 21.90
CA GLN A 251 2.95 5.89 22.90
C GLN A 251 4.08 6.20 23.90
N PRO A 252 4.42 7.47 24.15
CA PRO A 252 5.34 7.82 25.22
C PRO A 252 4.69 7.44 26.57
N THR A 253 5.26 6.45 27.26
CA THR A 253 4.92 6.19 28.67
C THR A 253 5.14 7.48 29.45
N THR A 254 4.08 7.99 30.09
CA THR A 254 4.21 9.06 31.08
C THR A 254 5.18 8.57 32.16
N LEU A 255 6.31 9.27 32.31
CA LEU A 255 7.25 9.06 33.41
C LEU A 255 6.62 9.46 34.75
#